data_AF-G1VBV5-F1
#
_entry.id   AF-G1VBV5-F1
#
_cell.length_a   1.000
_cell.length_b   1.000
_cell.length_c   1.000
_cell.angle_alpha   90.00
_cell.angle_beta   90.00
_cell.angle_gamma   90.00
#
_symmetry.space_group_name_H-M   'P 1'
#
loop_
_entity.id
_entity.type
_entity.pdbx_description
1 polymer ?
#
loop_
_entity_poly.entity_id
_entity_poly.type
_entity_poly.pdbx_seq_one_letter_code
_entity_poly.pdbx_strand_id
1 'polypeptide(L)'
;MAGTMTNIENNTIRMYWNVLRSMSKNIRLGLAVKLTNSVLEEESKEMSDEAYTEAMFDKFYGAWKGDESADELMGNIKENT
;
A
#
# COMPACT_ATOMS: atom_id res chain seq x y z
N MET A 1 -8.16 21.64 -6.25
CA MET A 1 -8.98 22.06 -7.40
C MET A 1 -9.75 20.83 -7.86
N ALA A 2 -11.08 20.81 -7.72
CA ALA A 2 -11.89 19.69 -8.24
C ALA A 2 -11.99 19.89 -9.75
N GLY A 3 -11.18 19.13 -10.51
CA GLY A 3 -11.21 19.17 -11.97
C GLY A 3 -12.58 18.77 -12.48
N THR A 4 -13.12 19.54 -13.41
CA THR A 4 -14.38 19.24 -14.08
C THR A 4 -14.22 17.93 -14.87
N MET A 5 -14.86 16.85 -14.40
CA MET A 5 -14.88 15.57 -15.13
C MET A 5 -15.48 15.78 -16.52
N THR A 6 -14.79 15.27 -17.53
CA THR A 6 -15.22 15.27 -18.92
C THR A 6 -16.46 14.38 -19.10
N ASN A 7 -17.26 14.63 -20.15
CA ASN A 7 -18.41 13.79 -20.49
C ASN A 7 -18.02 12.31 -20.74
N ILE A 8 -16.78 12.06 -21.16
CA ILE A 8 -16.26 10.71 -21.41
C ILE A 8 -16.02 9.97 -20.09
N GLU A 9 -15.43 10.63 -19.10
CA GLU A 9 -15.23 10.07 -17.76
C GLU A 9 -16.57 9.75 -17.10
N ASN A 10 -17.56 10.64 -17.21
CA ASN A 10 -18.91 10.41 -16.67
C ASN A 10 -19.60 9.18 -17.30
N ASN A 11 -19.50 9.02 -18.62
CA ASN A 11 -20.05 7.83 -19.30
C ASN A 11 -19.34 6.55 -18.86
N THR A 12 -18.02 6.60 -18.70
CA THR A 12 -17.20 5.47 -18.26
C THR A 12 -17.54 5.05 -16.82
N ILE A 13 -17.64 6.02 -15.90
CA ILE A 13 -18.08 5.78 -14.51
C ILE A 13 -19.46 5.12 -14.48
N ARG A 14 -20.39 5.61 -15.31
CA ARG A 14 -21.74 5.05 -15.40
C ARG A 14 -21.77 3.61 -15.90
N MET A 15 -20.90 3.24 -16.84
CA MET A 15 -20.75 1.87 -17.30
C MET A 15 -20.24 0.95 -16.17
N TYR A 16 -19.16 1.34 -15.49
CA TYR A 16 -18.61 0.55 -14.37
C TYR A 16 -19.58 0.46 -13.18
N TRP A 17 -20.37 1.50 -12.94
CA TRP A 17 -21.39 1.50 -11.89
C TRP A 17 -22.41 0.37 -12.06
N ASN A 18 -22.88 0.14 -13.29
CA ASN A 18 -23.83 -0.94 -13.56
C ASN A 18 -23.22 -2.32 -13.26
N VAL A 19 -21.93 -2.49 -13.56
CA VAL A 19 -21.17 -3.72 -13.29
C VAL A 19 -20.94 -3.90 -11.79
N LEU A 20 -20.59 -2.84 -11.05
CA LEU A 20 -20.46 -2.88 -9.60
C LEU A 20 -21.78 -3.26 -8.93
N ARG A 21 -22.91 -2.72 -9.39
CA ARG A 21 -24.23 -2.97 -8.80
C ARG A 21 -24.71 -4.41 -8.93
N SER A 22 -24.26 -5.14 -9.95
CA SER A 22 -24.61 -6.56 -10.12
C SER A 22 -23.78 -7.50 -9.25
N MET A 23 -22.71 -7.02 -8.60
CA MET A 23 -21.86 -7.83 -7.73
C MET A 23 -22.43 -8.01 -6.31
N SER A 24 -21.98 -9.08 -5.64
CA SER A 24 -22.31 -9.31 -4.23
C SER A 24 -21.75 -8.20 -3.32
N LYS A 25 -22.37 -8.02 -2.14
CA LYS A 25 -21.96 -7.00 -1.16
C LYS A 25 -20.48 -7.14 -0.77
N ASN A 26 -20.00 -8.37 -0.57
CA ASN A 26 -18.63 -8.63 -0.15
C ASN A 26 -17.61 -8.24 -1.22
N ILE A 27 -17.91 -8.51 -2.50
CA ILE A 27 -17.04 -8.13 -3.62
C ILE A 27 -16.96 -6.60 -3.73
N ARG A 28 -18.11 -5.90 -3.62
CA ARG A 28 -18.14 -4.43 -3.64
C ARG A 28 -17.30 -3.81 -2.52
N LEU A 29 -17.38 -4.36 -1.31
CA LEU A 29 -16.57 -3.89 -0.18
C LEU A 29 -15.07 -4.11 -0.42
N GLY A 30 -14.67 -5.29 -0.92
CA GLY A 30 -13.27 -5.56 -1.26
C GLY A 30 -12.73 -4.63 -2.35
N LEU A 31 -13.54 -4.35 -3.38
CA LEU A 31 -13.17 -3.39 -4.44
C LEU A 31 -13.07 -1.96 -3.93
N ALA A 32 -13.97 -1.53 -3.03
CA ALA A 32 -13.90 -0.20 -2.44
C ALA A 32 -12.58 0.00 -1.68
N VAL A 33 -12.15 -0.99 -0.87
CA VAL A 33 -10.87 -0.95 -0.17
C VAL A 33 -9.69 -0.88 -1.14
N LYS A 34 -9.70 -1.71 -2.19
CA LYS A 34 -8.63 -1.67 -3.21
C LYS A 34 -8.56 -0.32 -3.93
N LEU A 35 -9.70 0.28 -4.27
CA LEU A 35 -9.75 1.59 -4.93
C LEU A 35 -9.32 2.72 -4.00
N THR A 36 -9.71 2.70 -2.72
CA THR A 36 -9.22 3.70 -1.76
C THR A 36 -7.73 3.57 -1.56
N ASN A 37 -7.20 2.35 -1.51
CA ASN A 37 -5.77 2.12 -1.39
C ASN A 37 -5.04 2.56 -2.66
N SER A 38 -5.56 2.29 -3.86
CA SER A 38 -4.93 2.72 -5.12
C SER A 38 -4.89 4.23 -5.32
N VAL A 39 -5.74 4.99 -4.61
CA VAL A 39 -5.70 6.46 -4.61
C VAL A 39 -4.64 6.98 -3.63
N LEU A 40 -4.35 6.22 -2.57
CA LEU A 40 -3.35 6.56 -1.54
C LEU A 40 -1.95 6.06 -1.89
N GLU A 41 -1.85 4.99 -2.67
CA GLU A 41 -0.63 4.56 -3.32
C GLU A 41 -0.27 5.63 -4.36
N GLU A 42 0.57 6.60 -3.95
CA GLU A 42 1.28 7.46 -4.90
C GLU A 42 1.82 6.56 -6.01
N GLU A 43 1.49 6.87 -7.28
CA GLU A 43 1.87 6.13 -8.48
C GLU A 43 3.18 5.40 -8.21
N SER A 44 3.07 4.11 -7.85
CA SER A 44 4.25 3.32 -7.55
C SER A 44 4.97 3.24 -8.88
N LYS A 45 5.93 4.15 -9.10
CA LYS A 45 6.83 4.07 -10.24
C LYS A 45 7.28 2.63 -10.25
N GLU A 46 7.11 1.96 -11.39
CA GLU A 46 7.79 0.71 -11.63
C GLU A 46 9.28 0.98 -11.37
N MET A 47 9.69 0.57 -10.18
CA MET A 47 11.02 0.73 -9.66
C MET A 47 11.68 -0.59 -10.00
N SER A 48 12.81 -0.54 -10.72
CA SER A 48 13.55 -1.76 -10.97
C SER A 48 13.96 -2.40 -9.64
N ASP A 49 14.14 -3.72 -9.63
CA ASP A 49 14.49 -4.46 -8.41
C ASP A 49 15.74 -3.87 -7.73
N GLU A 50 16.67 -3.32 -8.52
CA GLU A 50 17.86 -2.62 -8.04
C GLU A 50 17.52 -1.34 -7.28
N ALA A 51 16.64 -0.51 -7.84
CA ALA A 51 16.21 0.74 -7.21
C ALA A 51 15.35 0.49 -5.95
N TYR A 52 14.61 -0.63 -5.91
CA TYR A 52 13.86 -1.06 -4.72
C TYR A 52 14.81 -1.52 -3.62
N THR A 53 15.82 -2.28 -3.99
CA THR A 53 16.86 -2.76 -3.08
C THR A 53 17.64 -1.58 -2.49
N GLU A 54 18.04 -0.62 -3.31
CA GLU A 54 18.74 0.59 -2.86
C GLU A 54 17.87 1.45 -1.93
N ALA A 55 16.59 1.67 -2.28
CA ALA A 55 15.65 2.40 -1.42
C ALA A 55 15.37 1.69 -0.08
N MET A 56 15.29 0.36 -0.09
CA MET A 56 15.21 -0.46 1.13
C MET A 56 16.47 -0.31 1.97
N PHE A 57 17.65 -0.45 1.36
CA PHE A 57 18.92 -0.30 2.07
C PHE A 57 19.02 1.09 2.71
N ASP A 58 18.84 2.17 1.95
CA ASP A 58 18.91 3.54 2.48
C ASP A 58 17.93 3.80 3.62
N LYS A 59 16.72 3.23 3.54
CA LYS A 59 15.70 3.40 4.58
C LYS A 59 16.08 2.73 5.91
N PHE A 60 16.75 1.59 5.86
CA PHE A 60 17.02 0.76 7.04
C PHE A 60 18.49 0.80 7.47
N TYR A 61 19.39 1.31 6.64
CA TYR A 61 20.81 1.44 6.93
C TYR A 61 21.04 2.41 8.09
N GLY A 62 21.62 1.91 9.17
CA GLY A 62 21.85 2.69 10.39
C GLY A 62 20.60 2.95 11.25
N ALA A 63 19.43 2.40 10.87
CA ALA A 63 18.23 2.47 11.71
C ALA A 63 18.37 1.66 12.99
N TRP A 64 19.17 0.58 12.95
CA TRP A 64 19.51 -0.21 14.12
C TRP A 64 20.62 0.48 14.94
N LYS A 65 20.20 1.22 15.97
CA LYS A 65 21.09 1.78 17.01
C LYS A 65 21.25 0.77 18.16
N GLY A 66 21.65 -0.45 17.83
CA GLY A 66 21.78 -1.55 18.78
C GLY A 66 22.84 -1.27 19.84
N ASP A 67 22.42 -0.58 20.90
CA ASP A 67 23.19 -0.40 22.14
C ASP A 67 23.00 -1.60 23.08
N GLU A 68 22.16 -2.55 22.67
CA GLU A 68 21.85 -3.78 23.40
C GLU A 68 23.00 -4.78 23.27
N SER A 69 23.48 -5.26 24.41
CA SER A 69 24.47 -6.33 24.45
C SER A 69 23.86 -7.66 24.00
N ALA A 70 24.71 -8.58 23.53
CA ALA A 70 24.26 -9.91 23.11
C ALA A 70 23.50 -10.66 24.22
N ASP A 71 23.84 -10.41 25.49
CA ASP A 71 23.18 -11.00 26.65
C ASP A 71 21.77 -10.43 26.88
N GLU A 72 21.56 -9.13 26.65
CA GLU A 72 20.24 -8.48 26.75
C GLU A 72 19.29 -8.96 25.65
N LEU A 73 19.81 -9.11 24.41
CA LEU A 73 19.05 -9.69 23.30
C LEU A 73 18.59 -11.12 23.60
N MET A 74 19.49 -11.94 24.17
CA MET A 74 19.18 -13.32 24.54
C MET A 74 18.21 -13.41 25.72
N GLY A 75 18.26 -12.46 26.65
CA GLY A 75 17.28 -12.32 27.74
C GLY A 75 15.88 -12.04 27.20
N ASN A 76 15.74 -11.01 26.35
CA ASN A 76 14.47 -10.60 25.76
C ASN A 76 13.79 -11.73 24.94
N ILE A 77 14.58 -12.54 24.23
CA ILE A 77 14.07 -13.69 23.47
C ILE A 77 13.53 -14.79 24.39
N LYS A 78 14.23 -15.07 25.51
CA LYS A 78 13.81 -16.09 26.48
C LYS A 78 12.57 -15.68 27.27
N GLU A 79 12.41 -14.39 27.57
CA GLU A 79 11.26 -13.90 28.34
C GLU A 79 9.96 -13.80 27.50
N ASN A 80 10.07 -13.72 26.18
CA ASN A 80 8.91 -13.68 25.26
C ASN A 80 8.52 -15.05 24.67
N THR A 81 9.05 -16.16 25.21
CA THR A 81 8.64 -17.54 24.89
C THR A 81 7.84 -18.14 26.04
#